data_AF-A0A2H9SUE8-F1
#
_entry.id   AF-A0A2H9SUE8-F1
#
_cell.length_a   1.000
_cell.length_b   1.000
_cell.length_c   1.000
_cell.angle_alpha   90.00
_cell.angle_beta   90.00
_cell.angle_gamma   90.00
#
_symmetry.space_group_name_H-M   'P 1'
#
loop_
_entity.id
_entity.type
_entity.pdbx_description
1 polymer ?
#
loop_
_entity_poly.entity_id
_entity_poly.type
_entity_poly.pdbx_seq_one_letter_code
_entity_poly.pdbx_strand_id
1 'polypeptide(L)'
;MGETLESLKNEGVIVESAFLDKQGADVYLIYYMKAEDISHAYEVFNQSDLAIDHYHKQCWKKYCEGREVLEELLDLDRFEDLKC
;
A
#
# COMPACT_ATOMS: atom_id res chain seq x y z
N MET A 1 -2.21 10.59 -10.96
CA MET A 1 -1.99 10.98 -9.55
C MET A 1 -3.28 11.33 -8.82
N GLY A 2 -4.23 12.08 -9.42
CA GLY A 2 -5.51 12.38 -8.76
C GLY A 2 -6.34 11.15 -8.37
N GLU A 3 -6.59 10.24 -9.33
CA GLU A 3 -7.37 9.01 -9.10
C GLU A 3 -6.68 8.05 -8.11
N THR A 4 -5.35 7.96 -8.14
CA THR A 4 -4.56 7.19 -7.16
C THR A 4 -4.75 7.70 -5.75
N LEU A 5 -4.63 9.02 -5.54
CA LEU A 5 -4.83 9.61 -4.21
C LEU A 5 -6.28 9.49 -3.73
N GLU A 6 -7.23 9.53 -4.65
CA GLU A 6 -8.65 9.30 -4.35
C GLU A 6 -8.90 7.86 -3.89
N SER A 7 -8.38 6.87 -4.64
CA SER A 7 -8.43 5.46 -4.27
C SER A 7 -7.87 5.22 -2.87
N LEU A 8 -6.62 5.65 -2.61
CA LEU A 8 -5.97 5.49 -1.31
C LEU A 8 -6.73 6.16 -0.16
N LYS A 9 -7.32 7.33 -0.42
CA LYS A 9 -8.14 8.01 0.58
C LYS A 9 -9.43 7.25 0.89
N ASN A 10 -10.09 6.69 -0.13
CA ASN A 10 -11.32 5.91 0.05
C ASN A 10 -11.03 4.61 0.83
N GLU A 11 -9.84 4.05 0.67
CA GLU A 11 -9.39 2.84 1.37
C GLU A 11 -8.91 3.10 2.81
N GLY A 12 -8.75 4.35 3.22
CA GLY A 12 -8.20 4.70 4.53
C GLY A 12 -6.70 4.45 4.66
N VAL A 13 -5.96 4.48 3.54
CA VAL A 13 -4.50 4.32 3.51
C VAL A 13 -3.83 5.58 4.06
N ILE A 14 -2.96 5.38 5.05
CA ILE A 14 -2.16 6.41 5.73
C ILE A 14 -0.79 6.54 5.05
N VAL A 15 -0.18 5.41 4.74
CA VAL A 15 1.13 5.34 4.06
C VAL A 15 1.03 4.31 2.95
N GLU A 16 1.46 4.70 1.76
CA GLU A 16 1.87 3.76 0.72
C GLU A 16 3.29 4.12 0.29
N SER A 17 4.18 3.14 0.30
CA SER A 17 5.57 3.31 -0.11
C SER A 17 6.01 2.11 -0.94
N ALA A 18 6.63 2.39 -2.07
CA ALA A 18 7.17 1.38 -2.97
C ALA A 18 8.70 1.49 -3.02
N PHE A 19 9.38 0.36 -2.88
CA PHE A 19 10.83 0.26 -2.87
C PHE A 19 11.29 -0.70 -3.95
N LEU A 20 12.34 -0.31 -4.68
CA LEU A 20 13.01 -1.21 -5.61
C LEU A 20 14.12 -1.94 -4.87
N ASP A 21 13.96 -3.24 -4.68
CA ASP A 21 14.98 -4.11 -4.09
C ASP A 21 15.73 -4.87 -5.20
N LYS A 22 17.06 -4.90 -5.12
CA LYS A 22 17.92 -5.53 -6.12
C LYS A 22 18.76 -6.60 -5.43
N GLN A 23 18.44 -7.86 -5.68
CA GLN A 23 19.10 -9.00 -5.08
C GLN A 23 19.90 -9.76 -6.14
N GLY A 24 21.17 -9.38 -6.30
CA GLY A 24 22.03 -9.96 -7.34
C GLY A 24 21.53 -9.59 -8.74
N ALA A 25 21.07 -10.59 -9.50
CA ALA A 25 20.49 -10.40 -10.82
C ALA A 25 18.97 -10.15 -10.80
N ASP A 26 18.31 -10.41 -9.67
CA ASP A 26 16.87 -10.28 -9.53
C ASP A 26 16.48 -8.88 -9.04
N VAL A 27 15.30 -8.44 -9.45
CA VAL A 27 14.74 -7.13 -9.13
C VAL A 27 13.32 -7.29 -8.61
N TYR A 28 13.08 -6.85 -7.39
CA TYR A 28 11.80 -6.93 -6.71
C TYR A 28 11.25 -5.53 -6.46
N LEU A 29 9.92 -5.42 -6.50
CA LEU A 29 9.19 -4.23 -6.10
C LEU A 29 8.46 -4.52 -4.80
N ILE A 30 8.90 -3.87 -3.72
CA ILE A 30 8.35 -4.08 -2.37
C ILE A 30 7.36 -2.95 -2.08
N TYR A 31 6.11 -3.31 -1.79
CA TYR A 31 5.09 -2.38 -1.34
C TYR A 31 4.92 -2.49 0.17
N TYR A 32 5.01 -1.35 0.84
CA TYR A 32 4.61 -1.17 2.23
C TYR A 32 3.37 -0.29 2.28
N MET A 33 2.31 -0.80 2.89
CA MET A 33 1.06 -0.09 3.07
C MET A 33 0.66 -0.10 4.54
N LYS A 34 0.25 1.05 5.05
CA LYS A 34 -0.37 1.23 6.36
C LYS A 34 -1.74 1.85 6.15
N ALA A 35 -2.77 1.28 6.76
CA ALA A 35 -4.14 1.79 6.71
C ALA A 35 -4.75 1.75 8.11
N GLU A 36 -5.81 2.54 8.33
CA GLU A 36 -6.57 2.52 9.59
C GLU A 36 -7.15 1.12 9.89
N ASP A 37 -7.64 0.44 8.85
CA ASP A 37 -8.06 -0.96 8.89
C ASP A 37 -7.68 -1.64 7.57
N ILE A 38 -6.71 -2.56 7.62
CA ILE A 38 -6.21 -3.28 6.45
C ILE A 38 -7.30 -4.14 5.79
N SER A 39 -8.25 -4.68 6.56
CA SER A 39 -9.34 -5.49 6.00
C SER A 39 -10.32 -4.61 5.23
N HIS A 40 -10.64 -3.44 5.78
CA HIS A 40 -11.48 -2.45 5.11
C HIS A 40 -10.84 -1.92 3.82
N ALA A 41 -9.55 -1.56 3.87
CA ALA A 41 -8.80 -1.10 2.70
C ALA A 41 -8.89 -2.11 1.54
N TYR A 42 -8.69 -3.40 1.83
CA TYR A 42 -8.84 -4.44 0.82
C TYR A 42 -10.26 -4.62 0.32
N GLU A 43 -11.28 -4.48 1.17
CA GLU A 43 -12.67 -4.56 0.74
C GLU A 43 -13.01 -3.43 -0.24
N VAL A 44 -12.67 -2.18 0.12
CA VAL A 44 -12.88 -1.01 -0.72
C VAL A 44 -12.11 -1.14 -2.03
N PHE A 45 -10.82 -1.48 -1.98
CA PHE A 45 -10.02 -1.71 -3.18
C PHE A 45 -10.67 -2.74 -4.08
N ASN A 46 -11.10 -3.89 -3.54
CA ASN A 46 -11.72 -4.97 -4.32
C ASN A 46 -13.02 -4.56 -5.00
N GLN A 47 -13.84 -3.75 -4.33
CA GLN A 47 -15.13 -3.26 -4.85
C GLN A 47 -15.01 -1.99 -5.71
N SER A 48 -13.83 -1.37 -5.79
CA SER A 48 -13.61 -0.15 -6.55
C SER A 48 -13.82 -0.33 -8.06
N ASP A 49 -14.54 0.64 -8.64
CA ASP A 49 -14.78 0.84 -10.08
C ASP A 49 -13.79 1.81 -10.73
N LEU A 50 -12.79 2.30 -9.98
CA LEU A 50 -11.77 3.19 -10.52
C LEU A 50 -10.86 2.44 -11.51
N ALA A 51 -10.52 3.10 -12.62
CA ALA A 51 -9.71 2.49 -13.67
C ALA A 51 -8.30 2.16 -13.17
N ILE A 52 -7.76 2.99 -12.27
CA ILE A 52 -6.46 2.75 -11.65
C ILE A 52 -6.44 1.48 -10.81
N ASP A 53 -7.51 1.19 -10.07
CA ASP A 53 -7.59 0.00 -9.21
C ASP A 53 -7.76 -1.25 -10.05
N HIS A 54 -8.53 -1.19 -11.14
CA HIS A 54 -8.59 -2.28 -12.11
C HIS A 54 -7.23 -2.58 -12.73
N TYR A 55 -6.47 -1.56 -13.11
CA TYR A 55 -5.10 -1.73 -13.61
C TYR A 55 -4.19 -2.34 -12.54
N HIS A 56 -4.21 -1.81 -11.31
CA HIS A 56 -3.40 -2.31 -10.20
C HIS A 56 -3.74 -3.76 -9.87
N LYS A 57 -5.01 -4.15 -9.80
CA LYS A 57 -5.45 -5.55 -9.59
C LYS A 57 -4.87 -6.49 -10.65
N GLN A 58 -4.88 -6.07 -11.92
CA GLN A 58 -4.33 -6.87 -13.02
C GLN A 58 -2.81 -7.04 -12.90
N CYS A 59 -2.08 -5.97 -12.59
CA CYS A 59 -0.65 -6.04 -12.32
C CYS A 59 -0.34 -6.93 -11.12
N TRP A 60 -1.08 -6.75 -10.01
CA TRP A 60 -0.90 -7.53 -8.80
C TRP A 60 -1.11 -9.02 -9.04
N LYS A 61 -2.18 -9.40 -9.74
CA LYS A 61 -2.44 -10.80 -10.13
C LYS A 61 -1.31 -11.42 -10.95
N LYS A 62 -0.61 -10.62 -11.74
CA LYS A 62 0.43 -11.10 -12.67
C LYS A 62 1.82 -11.16 -12.04
N TYR A 63 2.15 -10.24 -11.14
CA TYR A 63 3.52 -10.02 -10.66
C TYR A 63 3.70 -10.19 -9.14
N CYS A 64 2.62 -10.36 -8.37
CA CYS A 64 2.74 -10.53 -6.92
C CYS A 64 3.32 -11.90 -6.58
N GLU A 65 4.54 -11.89 -6.04
CA GLU A 65 5.21 -13.08 -5.49
C GLU A 65 4.66 -13.46 -4.11
N GLY A 66 4.13 -12.49 -3.35
CA GLY A 66 3.56 -12.74 -2.02
C GLY A 66 3.06 -11.45 -1.35
N ARG A 67 2.28 -11.64 -0.27
CA ARG A 67 1.86 -10.57 0.64
C ARG A 67 1.71 -11.13 2.06
N GLU A 68 1.99 -10.30 3.05
CA GLU A 68 1.84 -10.64 4.46
C GLU A 68 1.25 -9.45 5.21
N VAL A 69 0.32 -9.72 6.12
CA VAL A 69 -0.18 -8.71 7.06
C VAL A 69 0.73 -8.75 8.28
N LEU A 70 1.39 -7.63 8.54
CA LEU A 70 2.36 -7.53 9.62
C LEU A 70 1.67 -7.16 10.94
N GLU A 71 2.20 -7.68 12.04
CA GLU A 71 1.85 -7.22 13.39
C GLU A 71 2.59 -5.90 13.67
N GLU A 72 1.84 -4.85 14.00
CA GLU A 72 2.44 -3.57 14.38
C GLU A 72 3.08 -3.69 15.78
N LEU A 73 4.41 -3.67 15.83
CA LEU A 73 5.16 -3.69 17.10
C LEU A 73 5.49 -2.28 17.60
N LEU A 74 5.72 -1.34 16.69
CA LEU A 74 6.04 0.05 16.99
C LEU A 74 5.69 0.93 15.79
N ASP A 75 4.93 1.98 16.05
CA ASP A 75 4.59 2.98 15.07
C ASP A 75 4.90 4.39 15.61
N LEU A 76 5.95 4.99 15.06
CA LEU A 76 6.37 6.35 15.39
C LEU A 76 5.89 7.28 14.29
N ASP A 77 4.57 7.36 14.13
CA ASP A 77 3.92 7.98 12.97
C ASP A 77 4.39 9.43 12.74
N ARG A 78 4.81 10.18 13.78
CA ARG A 78 5.13 11.62 13.69
C ARG A 78 6.11 12.08 14.77
N PHE A 79 7.34 12.44 14.40
CA PHE A 79 8.25 13.22 15.26
C PHE A 79 7.85 14.71 15.35
N GLU A 80 6.65 15.11 14.90
CA GLU A 80 6.22 16.52 14.92
C GLU A 80 5.89 17.03 16.34
N ASP A 81 5.58 16.14 17.27
CA ASP A 81 5.31 16.48 18.68
C ASP A 81 6.57 16.43 19.58
N LEU A 82 7.75 16.15 19.02
CA LEU A 82 9.05 16.19 19.72
C LEU A 82 9.79 17.53 19.53
N LYS A 83 9.04 18.62 19.35
CA LYS A 83 9.59 19.96 19.57
C LYS A 83 9.56 20.26 21.07
N CYS A 84 10.63 19.88 21.76
CA CYS A 84 10.98 20.51 23.05
C CYS A 84 11.23 22.00 22.88
#